data_AF-A0A7S1MD77-F1
#
_entry.id   AF-A0A7S1MD77-F1
#
_cell.length_a   1.000
_cell.length_b   1.000
_cell.length_c   1.000
_cell.angle_alpha   90.00
_cell.angle_beta   90.00
_cell.angle_gamma   90.00
#
_symmetry.space_group_name_H-M   'P 1'
#
loop_
_entity.id
_entity.type
_entity.pdbx_description
1 polymer ?
#
loop_
_entity_poly.entity_id
_entity_poly.type
_entity_poly.pdbx_seq_one_letter_code
_entity_poly.pdbx_strand_id
1 'polypeptide(L)'
;YLRRYLGPQPPPATCSVEVAAEDKGLIGKSLVELDFTGMRAQVLSLTKGSGQRCIPKLSLKLEANDSIVFGLPTDQSTADLMKRLGQRILAVADSQPPVDGFLKAKVADDYDYQRDEDVDSQASSEAGDGGMRRLRSFHAEFDCFCFPGHTGGHEITVGTLKQLGIPIVGILRTGQITPSWFPHDTQPVRAGDLGMIFRAPKSDGLSAPTCTDDDLEILFNEKDLQARLAVHKGLEEAW
;
A
#
# COMPACT_ATOMS: atom_id res chain seq x y z
N TYR A 1 -19.91 8.52 6.43
CA TYR A 1 -19.79 8.06 5.03
C TYR A 1 -19.22 6.65 4.95
N LEU A 2 -18.17 6.37 5.71
CA LEU A 2 -17.50 5.08 5.76
C LEU A 2 -18.39 3.98 6.34
N ARG A 3 -18.29 2.81 5.74
CA ARG A 3 -18.91 1.57 6.21
C ARG A 3 -17.89 0.45 6.09
N ARG A 4 -18.01 -0.56 6.93
CA ARG A 4 -17.20 -1.77 6.81
C ARG A 4 -17.47 -2.45 5.46
N TYR A 5 -16.43 -2.80 4.72
CA TYR A 5 -16.57 -3.61 3.51
C TYR A 5 -16.74 -5.08 3.90
N LEU A 6 -17.86 -5.68 3.49
CA LEU A 6 -18.24 -7.09 3.76
C LEU A 6 -18.47 -7.85 2.45
N GLY A 7 -17.73 -7.48 1.40
CA GLY A 7 -17.90 -8.10 0.08
C GLY A 7 -17.64 -9.61 0.08
N PRO A 8 -18.18 -10.34 -0.91
CA PRO A 8 -18.12 -11.80 -0.96
C PRO A 8 -16.73 -12.35 -1.31
N GLN A 9 -15.83 -11.50 -1.83
CA GLN A 9 -14.48 -11.90 -2.17
C GLN A 9 -13.52 -11.62 -1.03
N PRO A 10 -12.55 -12.52 -0.79
CA PRO A 10 -11.50 -12.25 0.17
C PRO A 10 -10.71 -11.01 -0.27
N PRO A 11 -10.31 -10.17 0.68
CA PRO A 11 -9.40 -9.07 0.38
C PRO A 11 -8.04 -9.59 -0.11
N PRO A 12 -7.23 -8.73 -0.75
CA PRO A 12 -5.88 -9.09 -1.13
C PRO A 12 -5.08 -9.47 0.11
N ALA A 13 -4.14 -10.41 -0.08
CA ALA A 13 -3.20 -10.75 0.98
C ALA A 13 -2.41 -9.50 1.38
N THR A 14 -2.13 -9.37 2.67
CA THR A 14 -1.34 -8.26 3.20
C THR A 14 -0.23 -8.76 4.09
N CYS A 15 0.89 -8.06 4.05
CA CYS A 15 1.99 -8.29 4.96
C CYS A 15 2.55 -6.98 5.51
N SER A 16 3.07 -7.01 6.73
CA SER A 16 3.79 -5.89 7.32
C SER A 16 5.28 -6.19 7.44
N VAL A 17 6.07 -5.13 7.38
CA VAL A 17 7.50 -5.11 7.68
C VAL A 17 7.72 -4.11 8.80
N GLU A 18 8.36 -4.54 9.87
CA GLU A 18 8.88 -3.65 10.90
C GLU A 18 10.37 -3.37 10.60
N VAL A 19 10.76 -2.10 10.58
CA VAL A 19 12.15 -1.66 10.47
C VAL A 19 12.75 -1.72 11.87
N ALA A 20 13.56 -2.73 12.16
CA ALA A 20 14.13 -2.88 13.49
C ALA A 20 15.22 -1.81 13.75
N ALA A 21 15.49 -1.51 15.02
CA ALA A 21 16.48 -0.49 15.38
C ALA A 21 17.92 -0.87 14.95
N GLU A 22 18.18 -2.17 14.86
CA GLU A 22 19.42 -2.77 14.38
C GLU A 22 19.58 -2.72 12.84
N ASP A 23 18.53 -2.38 12.09
CA ASP A 23 18.50 -2.41 10.62
C ASP A 23 19.15 -1.19 9.97
N LYS A 24 20.44 -0.96 10.28
CA LYS A 24 21.18 0.23 9.85
C LYS A 24 21.16 0.48 8.34
N GLY A 25 21.05 -0.56 7.51
CA GLY A 25 20.97 -0.42 6.06
C GLY A 25 19.59 -0.06 5.51
N LEU A 26 18.51 -0.26 6.29
CA LEU A 26 17.16 0.21 5.94
C LEU A 26 16.89 1.60 6.49
N ILE A 27 17.42 1.92 7.67
CA ILE A 27 17.25 3.24 8.27
C ILE A 27 17.88 4.31 7.35
N GLY A 28 17.09 5.34 7.06
CA GLY A 28 17.47 6.43 6.16
C GLY A 28 17.19 6.16 4.69
N LYS A 29 16.89 4.92 4.29
CA LYS A 29 16.46 4.58 2.93
C LYS A 29 15.05 5.08 2.68
N SER A 30 14.81 5.51 1.46
CA SER A 30 13.50 5.90 0.97
C SER A 30 12.71 4.70 0.42
N LEU A 31 11.38 4.81 0.34
CA LEU A 31 10.55 3.74 -0.23
C LEU A 31 10.89 3.43 -1.69
N VAL A 32 11.38 4.41 -2.47
CA VAL A 32 11.84 4.16 -3.84
C VAL A 32 13.11 3.34 -3.91
N GLU A 33 14.03 3.49 -2.95
CA GLU A 33 15.29 2.71 -2.91
C GLU A 33 15.05 1.23 -2.63
N LEU A 34 13.92 0.89 -1.98
CA LEU A 34 13.54 -0.50 -1.76
C LEU A 34 13.19 -1.23 -3.07
N ASP A 35 12.80 -0.48 -4.11
CA ASP A 35 12.46 -0.96 -5.46
C ASP A 35 11.57 -2.21 -5.47
N PHE A 36 10.26 -1.97 -5.35
CA PHE A 36 9.24 -3.03 -5.42
C PHE A 36 8.66 -3.23 -6.82
N THR A 37 9.25 -2.62 -7.85
CA THR A 37 8.65 -2.54 -9.20
C THR A 37 8.33 -3.92 -9.80
N GLY A 38 9.19 -4.92 -9.58
CA GLY A 38 8.99 -6.29 -10.06
C GLY A 38 8.03 -7.15 -9.23
N MET A 39 7.53 -6.66 -8.10
CA MET A 39 6.67 -7.43 -7.19
C MET A 39 5.19 -7.05 -7.29
N ARG A 40 4.87 -5.90 -7.89
CA ARG A 40 3.51 -5.31 -7.92
C ARG A 40 2.87 -5.16 -6.53
N ALA A 41 3.67 -5.18 -5.47
CA ALA A 41 3.22 -4.91 -4.11
C ALA A 41 2.96 -3.40 -3.94
N GLN A 42 1.83 -3.05 -3.32
CA GLN A 42 1.48 -1.65 -3.07
C GLN A 42 1.61 -1.32 -1.58
N VAL A 43 2.29 -0.22 -1.26
CA VAL A 43 2.35 0.26 0.13
C VAL A 43 0.99 0.83 0.50
N LEU A 44 0.32 0.21 1.48
CA LEU A 44 -1.02 0.60 1.93
C LEU A 44 -0.96 1.63 3.06
N SER A 45 0.00 1.47 3.96
CA SER A 45 0.20 2.39 5.07
C SER A 45 1.64 2.36 5.55
N LEU A 46 2.08 3.49 6.09
CA LEU A 46 3.31 3.60 6.84
C LEU A 46 3.00 4.22 8.20
N THR A 47 3.45 3.57 9.26
CA THR A 47 3.32 4.05 10.64
C THR A 47 4.71 4.27 11.19
N LYS A 48 5.00 5.48 11.65
CA LYS A 48 6.26 5.83 12.29
C LYS A 48 6.40 5.12 13.62
N GLY A 49 7.64 4.94 14.10
CA GLY A 49 7.90 4.38 15.44
C GLY A 49 7.18 5.09 16.59
N SER A 50 6.77 6.35 16.40
CA SER A 50 5.92 7.11 17.32
C SER A 50 4.45 6.69 17.35
N GLY A 51 4.03 5.80 16.45
CA GLY A 51 2.63 5.46 16.18
C GLY A 51 1.92 6.42 15.21
N GLN A 52 2.59 7.49 14.79
CA GLN A 52 2.02 8.44 13.82
C GLN A 52 1.93 7.81 12.45
N ARG A 53 0.74 7.90 11.82
CA ARG A 53 0.54 7.45 10.44
C ARG A 53 1.01 8.49 9.45
N CYS A 54 1.58 8.03 8.34
CA CYS A 54 2.03 8.88 7.25
C CYS A 54 1.45 8.38 5.93
N ILE A 55 1.13 9.32 5.04
CA ILE A 55 0.85 9.00 3.64
C ILE A 55 2.16 8.48 3.02
N PRO A 56 2.18 7.25 2.49
CA PRO A 56 3.39 6.71 1.86
C PRO A 56 3.82 7.60 0.69
N LYS A 57 4.99 8.23 0.81
CA LYS A 57 5.64 8.96 -0.28
C LYS A 57 6.91 8.24 -0.66
N LEU A 58 7.19 8.15 -1.95
CA LEU A 58 8.39 7.48 -2.46
C LEU A 58 9.70 8.04 -1.88
N SER A 59 9.72 9.34 -1.57
CA SER A 59 10.86 10.04 -0.95
C SER A 59 10.92 9.96 0.58
N LEU A 60 9.92 9.36 1.23
CA LEU A 60 9.87 9.27 2.68
C LEU A 60 10.96 8.31 3.16
N LYS A 61 11.84 8.81 4.04
CA LYS A 61 12.91 8.03 4.65
C LYS A 61 12.39 7.20 5.82
N LEU A 62 12.85 5.96 5.88
CA LEU A 62 12.54 5.02 6.95
C LEU A 62 13.35 5.33 8.21
N GLU A 63 12.72 5.17 9.35
CA GLU A 63 13.31 5.29 10.67
C GLU A 63 13.21 3.98 11.44
N ALA A 64 13.95 3.86 12.53
CA ALA A 64 13.84 2.74 13.44
C ALA A 64 12.42 2.65 14.01
N ASN A 65 11.90 1.42 14.06
CA ASN A 65 10.55 1.05 14.48
C ASN A 65 9.42 1.53 13.55
N ASP A 66 9.74 2.01 12.34
CA ASP A 66 8.72 2.23 11.33
C ASP A 66 8.09 0.90 10.91
N SER A 67 6.78 0.90 10.67
CA SER A 67 6.03 -0.24 10.14
C SER A 67 5.46 0.10 8.77
N ILE A 68 5.75 -0.76 7.80
CA ILE A 68 5.29 -0.64 6.41
C ILE A 68 4.32 -1.78 6.14
N VAL A 69 3.12 -1.46 5.67
CA VAL A 69 2.14 -2.46 5.26
C VAL A 69 2.06 -2.51 3.74
N PHE A 70 2.12 -3.72 3.20
CA PHE A 70 2.00 -4.00 1.78
C PHE A 70 0.70 -4.76 1.49
N GLY A 71 0.07 -4.38 0.39
CA GLY A 71 -0.93 -5.15 -0.31
C GLY A 71 -0.27 -5.96 -1.41
N LEU A 72 -0.56 -7.26 -1.45
CA LEU A 72 0.02 -8.20 -2.37
C LEU A 72 -0.98 -8.52 -3.49
N PRO A 73 -0.52 -8.63 -4.75
CA PRO A 73 -1.41 -8.94 -5.86
C PRO A 73 -2.03 -10.33 -5.70
N THR A 74 -3.29 -10.47 -6.11
CA THR A 74 -4.09 -11.69 -5.92
C THR A 74 -3.84 -12.77 -6.98
N ASP A 75 -3.08 -12.45 -8.03
CA ASP A 75 -2.79 -13.33 -9.16
C ASP A 75 -1.49 -14.13 -8.99
N GLN A 76 -0.86 -14.04 -7.82
CA GLN A 76 0.44 -14.65 -7.52
C GLN A 76 0.41 -15.35 -6.15
N SER A 77 1.32 -16.30 -5.96
CA SER A 77 1.51 -16.98 -4.67
C SER A 77 1.96 -15.99 -3.61
N THR A 78 1.16 -15.85 -2.54
CA THR A 78 1.49 -15.02 -1.38
C THR A 78 2.83 -15.42 -0.76
N ALA A 79 3.11 -16.72 -0.65
CA ALA A 79 4.35 -17.23 -0.07
C ALA A 79 5.58 -16.82 -0.90
N ASP A 80 5.49 -16.94 -2.23
CA ASP A 80 6.58 -16.57 -3.14
C ASP A 80 6.83 -15.06 -3.10
N LEU A 81 5.76 -14.26 -3.09
CA LEU A 81 5.85 -12.81 -2.97
C LEU A 81 6.47 -12.38 -1.64
N MET A 82 6.06 -12.99 -0.52
CA MET A 82 6.66 -12.71 0.78
C MET A 82 8.15 -13.08 0.81
N LYS A 83 8.51 -14.23 0.22
CA LYS A 83 9.92 -14.65 0.10
C LYS A 83 10.73 -13.63 -0.70
N ARG A 84 10.24 -13.21 -1.87
CA ARG A 84 10.89 -12.19 -2.72
C ARG A 84 10.99 -10.83 -2.04
N LEU A 85 9.93 -10.42 -1.33
CA LEU A 85 9.92 -9.19 -0.55
C LEU A 85 10.96 -9.22 0.57
N GLY A 86 11.04 -10.32 1.31
CA GLY A 86 12.03 -10.52 2.36
C GLY A 86 13.46 -10.49 1.82
N GLN A 87 13.72 -11.23 0.73
CA GLN A 87 15.02 -11.23 0.05
C GLN A 87 15.42 -9.83 -0.42
N ARG A 88 14.47 -9.05 -0.96
CA ARG A 88 14.74 -7.68 -1.41
C ARG A 88 15.09 -6.76 -0.23
N ILE A 89 14.33 -6.83 0.85
CA ILE A 89 14.57 -6.02 2.06
C ILE A 89 15.94 -6.34 2.66
N LEU A 90 16.32 -7.62 2.72
CA LEU A 90 17.65 -8.04 3.17
C LEU A 90 18.74 -7.52 2.25
N ALA A 91 18.59 -7.67 0.94
CA ALA A 91 19.58 -7.17 -0.02
C ALA A 91 19.81 -5.66 0.10
N VAL A 92 18.77 -4.87 0.37
CA VAL A 92 18.91 -3.42 0.61
C VAL A 92 19.55 -3.14 1.97
N ALA A 93 19.20 -3.90 3.01
CA ALA A 93 19.80 -3.78 4.33
C ALA A 93 21.31 -4.10 4.33
N ASP A 94 21.73 -5.06 3.50
CA ASP A 94 23.14 -5.46 3.37
C ASP A 94 23.92 -4.57 2.39
N SER A 95 23.22 -3.88 1.49
CA SER A 95 23.85 -2.90 0.62
C SER A 95 24.40 -1.76 1.48
N GLN A 96 25.72 -1.65 1.56
CA GLN A 96 26.36 -0.47 2.12
C GLN A 96 25.80 0.78 1.42
N PRO A 97 25.64 1.91 2.14
CA PRO A 97 25.19 3.14 1.49
C PRO A 97 26.06 3.38 0.27
N PRO A 98 25.46 3.64 -0.91
CA PRO A 98 26.25 3.87 -2.10
C PRO A 98 27.19 5.02 -1.78
N VAL A 99 28.49 4.74 -1.79
CA VAL A 99 29.51 5.77 -1.85
C VAL A 99 29.24 6.48 -3.16
N ASP A 100 28.86 7.76 -3.11
CA ASP A 100 28.36 8.56 -4.23
C ASP A 100 28.96 8.13 -5.59
N GLY A 101 28.15 7.45 -6.40
CA GLY A 101 28.63 6.83 -7.63
C GLY A 101 27.55 5.97 -8.30
N PHE A 102 26.87 6.55 -9.28
CA PHE A 102 25.97 5.91 -10.23
C PHE A 102 26.31 4.45 -10.59
N LEU A 103 25.32 3.53 -10.58
CA LEU A 103 24.88 2.75 -11.77
C LEU A 103 23.75 1.75 -11.48
N LYS A 104 22.90 1.59 -12.50
CA LYS A 104 21.83 0.60 -12.67
C LYS A 104 22.37 -0.83 -12.58
N ALA A 105 21.73 -1.68 -11.77
CA ALA A 105 21.92 -3.12 -11.83
C ALA A 105 20.75 -3.77 -12.60
N LYS A 106 21.07 -4.44 -13.72
CA LYS A 106 20.21 -5.46 -14.33
C LYS A 106 20.44 -6.76 -13.54
N VAL A 107 19.37 -7.32 -12.99
CA VAL A 107 19.39 -8.69 -12.44
C VAL A 107 18.91 -9.63 -13.54
N ALA A 108 19.67 -10.69 -13.77
CA ALA A 108 19.32 -11.79 -14.67
C ALA A 108 18.48 -12.81 -13.90
N ASP A 109 17.31 -13.15 -14.43
CA ASP A 109 16.44 -14.19 -13.91
C ASP A 109 16.73 -15.51 -14.65
N ASP A 110 17.04 -16.56 -13.89
CA ASP A 110 17.04 -17.93 -14.37
C ASP A 110 16.76 -18.86 -13.18
N TYR A 111 15.51 -19.30 -12.97
CA TYR A 111 15.24 -20.43 -12.07
C TYR A 111 13.96 -21.21 -12.44
N ASP A 112 14.15 -22.53 -12.38
CA ASP A 112 13.28 -23.66 -12.69
C ASP A 112 12.25 -23.93 -11.56
N TYR A 113 11.04 -24.34 -11.93
CA TYR A 113 9.87 -24.47 -11.05
C TYR A 113 9.71 -25.92 -10.57
N GLN A 114 9.76 -26.14 -9.25
CA GLN A 114 9.13 -27.30 -8.62
C GLN A 114 8.03 -26.82 -7.67
N ARG A 115 6.88 -27.48 -7.78
CA ARG A 115 5.56 -27.08 -7.29
C ARG A 115 5.19 -28.03 -6.14
N ASP A 116 4.93 -27.50 -4.96
CA ASP A 116 4.31 -28.25 -3.86
C ASP A 116 3.09 -27.50 -3.32
N GLU A 117 2.05 -28.29 -3.04
CA GLU A 117 0.70 -27.92 -2.66
C GLU A 117 0.55 -27.53 -1.18
N ASP A 118 -0.48 -26.71 -0.94
CA ASP A 118 -1.29 -26.57 0.28
C ASP A 118 -0.59 -26.41 1.64
N VAL A 119 -0.56 -25.18 2.15
CA VAL A 119 -0.25 -24.89 3.56
C VAL A 119 -1.33 -24.04 4.21
N ASP A 120 -1.87 -24.63 5.26
CA ASP A 120 -2.94 -24.16 6.13
C ASP A 120 -2.55 -22.91 6.95
N SER A 121 -3.56 -22.13 7.29
CA SER A 121 -3.43 -20.79 7.87
C SER A 121 -3.18 -20.84 9.38
N GLN A 122 -1.93 -21.02 9.80
CA GLN A 122 -1.36 -20.52 11.08
C GLN A 122 0.11 -20.96 11.24
N ALA A 123 0.97 -20.52 10.33
CA ALA A 123 2.41 -20.68 10.49
C ALA A 123 3.00 -19.37 11.03
N SER A 124 3.05 -19.25 12.36
CA SER A 124 4.17 -18.53 13.01
C SER A 124 5.42 -19.37 12.75
N SER A 125 5.96 -19.32 11.52
CA SER A 125 7.22 -19.97 11.24
C SER A 125 8.31 -19.20 11.97
N GLU A 126 8.80 -19.75 13.07
CA GLU A 126 10.13 -19.45 13.60
C GLU A 126 11.17 -19.93 12.57
N ALA A 127 11.23 -19.25 11.42
CA ALA A 127 12.27 -19.47 10.44
C ALA A 127 13.57 -18.86 11.00
N GLY A 128 14.59 -19.71 11.05
CA GLY A 128 15.88 -19.50 11.70
C GLY A 128 16.53 -18.13 11.45
N ASP A 129 17.04 -17.61 12.56
CA ASP A 129 18.23 -16.77 12.71
C ASP A 129 18.68 -15.95 11.50
N GLY A 130 18.18 -14.71 11.41
CA GLY A 130 18.88 -13.63 10.71
C GLY A 130 18.02 -12.61 9.97
N GLY A 131 16.97 -13.03 9.25
CA GLY A 131 16.32 -12.10 8.31
C GLY A 131 14.81 -12.21 8.11
N MET A 132 14.20 -13.36 8.43
CA MET A 132 12.79 -13.60 8.14
C MET A 132 11.82 -13.10 9.24
N ARG A 133 12.35 -12.67 10.39
CA ARG A 133 11.56 -12.15 11.52
C ARG A 133 10.79 -10.86 11.24
N ARG A 134 11.02 -10.22 10.08
CA ARG A 134 10.47 -8.90 9.76
C ARG A 134 9.12 -8.94 9.06
N LEU A 135 8.78 -10.03 8.36
CA LEU A 135 7.56 -10.11 7.56
C LEU A 135 6.46 -10.85 8.31
N ARG A 136 5.31 -10.19 8.52
CA ARG A 136 4.13 -10.82 9.10
C ARG A 136 2.95 -10.73 8.13
N SER A 137 2.39 -11.86 7.74
CA SER A 137 1.12 -11.89 7.01
C SER A 137 -0.05 -11.71 7.96
N PHE A 138 -1.07 -10.99 7.53
CA PHE A 138 -2.33 -10.87 8.27
C PHE A 138 -3.50 -10.64 7.32
N HIS A 139 -4.71 -10.86 7.82
CA HIS A 139 -5.93 -10.54 7.08
C HIS A 139 -6.24 -9.06 7.22
N ALA A 140 -6.11 -8.31 6.12
CA ALA A 140 -6.50 -6.92 6.09
C ALA A 140 -8.02 -6.75 6.13
N GLU A 141 -8.43 -5.66 6.76
CA GLU A 141 -9.81 -5.22 6.81
C GLU A 141 -9.94 -3.89 6.07
N PHE A 142 -11.12 -3.64 5.52
CA PHE A 142 -11.35 -2.47 4.66
C PHE A 142 -12.65 -1.78 5.07
N ASP A 143 -12.63 -0.47 4.98
CA ASP A 143 -13.84 0.34 4.92
C ASP A 143 -14.12 0.71 3.46
N CYS A 144 -15.36 1.09 3.19
CA CYS A 144 -15.80 1.56 1.90
C CYS A 144 -16.72 2.76 2.02
N PHE A 145 -16.80 3.54 0.95
CA PHE A 145 -17.77 4.60 0.79
C PHE A 145 -18.21 4.65 -0.68
N CYS A 146 -19.38 5.25 -0.93
CA CYS A 146 -19.91 5.44 -2.28
C CYS A 146 -19.50 6.81 -2.80
N PHE A 147 -18.92 6.86 -3.99
CA PHE A 147 -18.58 8.10 -4.68
C PHE A 147 -19.87 8.91 -5.00
N PRO A 148 -19.97 10.19 -4.59
CA PRO A 148 -21.20 10.97 -4.73
C PRO A 148 -21.53 11.33 -6.18
N GLY A 149 -22.78 11.74 -6.44
CA GLY A 149 -23.30 11.97 -7.79
C GLY A 149 -22.51 12.94 -8.67
N HIS A 150 -21.82 13.91 -8.07
CA HIS A 150 -21.01 14.90 -8.78
C HIS A 150 -19.56 14.41 -9.06
N THR A 151 -19.15 13.28 -8.49
CA THR A 151 -17.85 12.66 -8.79
C THR A 151 -17.98 11.78 -10.03
N GLY A 152 -17.86 12.33 -11.24
CA GLY A 152 -18.14 11.52 -12.45
C GLY A 152 -17.50 11.99 -13.75
N GLY A 153 -16.69 13.05 -13.71
CA GLY A 153 -15.91 13.49 -14.87
C GLY A 153 -14.57 12.76 -14.98
N HIS A 154 -13.94 12.82 -16.15
CA HIS A 154 -12.57 12.32 -16.40
C HIS A 154 -11.49 12.98 -15.51
N GLU A 155 -11.85 13.98 -14.72
CA GLU A 155 -10.94 14.79 -13.91
C GLU A 155 -10.54 14.14 -12.58
N ILE A 156 -11.35 13.23 -12.03
CA ILE A 156 -11.03 12.60 -10.74
C ILE A 156 -10.47 11.21 -10.97
N THR A 157 -9.19 11.06 -10.66
CA THR A 157 -8.45 9.81 -10.74
C THR A 157 -8.04 9.32 -9.35
N VAL A 158 -7.60 8.07 -9.24
CA VAL A 158 -7.02 7.53 -8.00
C VAL A 158 -5.85 8.38 -7.51
N GLY A 159 -5.01 8.87 -8.41
CA GLY A 159 -3.89 9.76 -8.09
C GLY A 159 -4.38 11.07 -7.47
N THR A 160 -5.43 11.67 -8.05
CA THR A 160 -6.09 12.87 -7.51
C THR A 160 -6.57 12.64 -6.08
N LEU A 161 -7.23 11.50 -5.81
CA LEU A 161 -7.73 11.17 -4.46
C LEU A 161 -6.58 11.01 -3.45
N LYS A 162 -5.50 10.36 -3.84
CA LYS A 162 -4.29 10.23 -3.00
C LYS A 162 -3.65 11.58 -2.70
N GLN A 163 -3.61 12.49 -3.67
CA GLN A 163 -3.13 13.87 -3.47
C GLN A 163 -4.01 14.66 -2.48
N LEU A 164 -5.31 14.42 -2.49
CA LEU A 164 -6.27 14.95 -1.51
C LEU A 164 -6.19 14.25 -0.14
N GLY A 165 -5.28 13.28 0.03
CA GLY A 165 -5.08 12.56 1.29
C GLY A 165 -6.02 11.38 1.50
N ILE A 166 -6.76 10.95 0.47
CA ILE A 166 -7.70 9.83 0.56
C ILE A 166 -7.01 8.55 0.04
N PRO A 167 -6.64 7.59 0.91
CA PRO A 167 -5.83 6.43 0.55
C PRO A 167 -6.70 5.32 -0.06
N ILE A 168 -7.15 5.53 -1.30
CA ILE A 168 -7.90 4.51 -2.05
C ILE A 168 -6.97 3.33 -2.41
N VAL A 169 -7.38 2.13 -2.01
CA VAL A 169 -6.66 0.88 -2.25
C VAL A 169 -7.44 -0.09 -3.15
N GLY A 170 -8.70 0.22 -3.45
CA GLY A 170 -9.54 -0.57 -4.34
C GLY A 170 -10.76 0.21 -4.83
N ILE A 171 -11.31 -0.20 -5.98
CA ILE A 171 -12.54 0.35 -6.54
C ILE A 171 -13.47 -0.80 -6.94
N LEU A 172 -14.70 -0.81 -6.42
CA LEU A 172 -15.76 -1.68 -6.93
C LEU A 172 -16.68 -0.85 -7.82
N ARG A 173 -16.72 -1.15 -9.12
CA ARG A 173 -17.57 -0.42 -10.06
C ARG A 173 -19.04 -0.78 -9.89
N THR A 174 -19.92 0.16 -10.19
CA THR A 174 -21.36 -0.13 -10.26
C THR A 174 -21.62 -1.30 -11.23
N GLY A 175 -22.35 -2.32 -10.77
CA GLY A 175 -22.68 -3.52 -11.55
C GLY A 175 -21.60 -4.61 -11.55
N GLN A 176 -20.44 -4.36 -10.96
CA GLN A 176 -19.42 -5.40 -10.72
C GLN A 176 -19.61 -6.02 -9.33
N ILE A 177 -19.13 -7.26 -9.18
CA ILE A 177 -19.12 -8.01 -7.91
C ILE A 177 -17.72 -8.11 -7.30
N THR A 178 -16.68 -7.82 -8.09
CA THR A 178 -15.27 -7.96 -7.71
C THR A 178 -14.57 -6.61 -7.74
N PRO A 179 -13.98 -6.14 -6.63
CA PRO A 179 -13.24 -4.90 -6.63
C PRO A 179 -11.95 -5.04 -7.45
N SER A 180 -11.59 -3.98 -8.16
CA SER A 180 -10.27 -3.79 -8.71
C SER A 180 -9.35 -3.32 -7.59
N TRP A 181 -8.50 -4.21 -7.07
CA TRP A 181 -7.51 -3.87 -6.06
C TRP A 181 -6.29 -3.17 -6.65
N PHE A 182 -5.70 -2.27 -5.86
CA PHE A 182 -4.50 -1.51 -6.18
C PHE A 182 -4.56 -0.80 -7.53
N PRO A 183 -5.62 -0.01 -7.78
CA PRO A 183 -5.82 0.64 -9.07
C PRO A 183 -4.67 1.61 -9.39
N HIS A 184 -4.39 1.77 -10.69
CA HIS A 184 -3.40 2.73 -11.17
C HIS A 184 -3.83 4.17 -10.86
N ASP A 185 -2.86 5.06 -10.64
CA ASP A 185 -3.14 6.47 -10.30
C ASP A 185 -3.92 7.19 -11.40
N THR A 186 -3.78 6.79 -12.66
CA THR A 186 -4.51 7.35 -13.80
C THR A 186 -5.94 6.81 -13.95
N GLN A 187 -6.34 5.84 -13.13
CA GLN A 187 -7.65 5.21 -13.25
C GLN A 187 -8.75 6.17 -12.79
N PRO A 188 -9.75 6.48 -13.63
CA PRO A 188 -10.82 7.40 -13.26
C PRO A 188 -11.79 6.75 -12.29
N VAL A 189 -12.37 7.52 -11.37
CA VAL A 189 -13.50 7.08 -10.52
C VAL A 189 -14.82 7.65 -11.03
N ARG A 190 -15.94 6.97 -10.78
CA ARG A 190 -17.26 7.39 -11.24
C ARG A 190 -18.26 7.45 -10.09
N ALA A 191 -19.32 8.20 -10.31
CA ALA A 191 -20.40 8.34 -9.35
C ALA A 191 -21.06 6.97 -9.16
N GLY A 192 -21.32 6.62 -7.90
CA GLY A 192 -21.87 5.30 -7.57
C GLY A 192 -20.85 4.17 -7.51
N ASP A 193 -19.59 4.37 -7.90
CA ASP A 193 -18.52 3.41 -7.59
C ASP A 193 -18.32 3.36 -6.07
N LEU A 194 -17.85 2.23 -5.53
CA LEU A 194 -17.38 2.15 -4.15
C LEU A 194 -15.86 2.28 -4.10
N GLY A 195 -15.38 3.27 -3.35
CA GLY A 195 -13.98 3.39 -2.97
C GLY A 195 -13.68 2.52 -1.75
N MET A 196 -12.58 1.78 -1.78
CA MET A 196 -12.10 0.95 -0.66
C MET A 196 -10.92 1.63 0.02
N ILE A 197 -10.93 1.61 1.35
CA ILE A 197 -9.91 2.19 2.22
C ILE A 197 -9.39 1.10 3.16
N PHE A 198 -8.07 0.98 3.24
CA PHE A 198 -7.42 0.02 4.14
C PHE A 198 -7.63 0.39 5.61
N ARG A 199 -7.79 -0.60 6.49
CA ARG A 199 -7.77 -0.40 7.95
C ARG A 199 -6.44 -0.89 8.49
N ALA A 200 -5.70 0.01 9.13
CA ALA A 200 -4.40 -0.32 9.70
C ALA A 200 -4.58 -1.26 10.91
N PRO A 201 -3.85 -2.39 10.96
CA PRO A 201 -3.86 -3.27 12.12
C PRO A 201 -3.31 -2.54 13.34
N LYS A 202 -3.76 -2.97 14.51
CA LYS A 202 -3.29 -2.53 15.83
C LYS A 202 -2.68 -3.70 16.58
N SER A 203 -1.85 -3.39 17.58
CA SER A 203 -1.21 -4.38 18.45
C SER A 203 -2.21 -5.16 19.33
N ASP A 204 -3.42 -4.64 19.52
CA ASP A 204 -4.52 -5.30 20.25
C ASP A 204 -5.26 -6.35 19.40
N GLY A 205 -4.84 -6.56 18.14
CA GLY A 205 -5.49 -7.47 17.19
C GLY A 205 -6.69 -6.87 16.46
N LEU A 206 -7.09 -5.63 16.78
CA LEU A 206 -8.12 -4.91 16.04
C LEU A 206 -7.51 -4.17 14.84
N SER A 207 -8.36 -3.46 14.10
CA SER A 207 -7.92 -2.52 13.08
C SER A 207 -8.58 -1.16 13.27
N ALA A 208 -7.92 -0.11 12.80
CA ALA A 208 -8.47 1.24 12.78
C ALA A 208 -8.52 1.82 11.36
N PRO A 209 -9.54 2.62 11.06
CA PRO A 209 -9.70 3.23 9.75
C PRO A 209 -8.49 4.12 9.45
N THR A 210 -7.95 4.09 8.23
CA THR A 210 -6.86 4.98 7.80
C THR A 210 -7.35 6.35 7.31
N CYS A 211 -8.66 6.49 7.17
CA CYS A 211 -9.37 7.69 6.72
C CYS A 211 -10.60 7.87 7.61
N THR A 212 -10.96 9.10 7.93
CA THR A 212 -12.16 9.44 8.73
C THR A 212 -13.28 9.96 7.83
N ASP A 213 -14.47 10.13 8.40
CA ASP A 213 -15.58 10.77 7.66
C ASP A 213 -15.30 12.23 7.34
N ASP A 214 -14.57 12.94 8.21
CA ASP A 214 -14.15 14.33 7.99
C ASP A 214 -13.18 14.42 6.82
N ASP A 215 -12.24 13.47 6.70
CA ASP A 215 -11.32 13.39 5.55
C ASP A 215 -12.07 13.18 4.23
N LEU A 216 -13.21 12.49 4.26
CA LEU A 216 -14.04 12.25 3.09
C LEU A 216 -14.99 13.41 2.77
N GLU A 217 -15.27 14.30 3.71
CA GLU A 217 -16.25 15.39 3.53
C GLU A 217 -15.96 16.24 2.29
N ILE A 218 -14.66 16.45 2.00
CA ILE A 218 -14.18 17.11 0.78
C ILE A 218 -14.75 16.51 -0.51
N LEU A 219 -14.99 15.20 -0.55
CA LEU A 219 -15.58 14.53 -1.71
C LEU A 219 -17.08 14.72 -1.80
N PHE A 220 -17.77 14.95 -0.67
CA PHE A 220 -19.23 15.03 -0.62
C PHE A 220 -19.75 16.46 -0.79
N ASN A 221 -18.87 17.46 -0.68
CA ASN A 221 -19.17 18.85 -1.04
C ASN A 221 -18.54 19.20 -2.40
N GLU A 222 -19.38 19.34 -3.42
CA GLU A 222 -18.95 19.63 -4.80
C GLU A 222 -18.11 20.91 -4.88
N LYS A 223 -18.46 21.96 -4.14
CA LYS A 223 -17.74 23.24 -4.17
C LYS A 223 -16.34 23.10 -3.59
N ASP A 224 -16.22 22.38 -2.48
CA ASP A 224 -14.93 22.18 -1.80
C ASP A 224 -14.00 21.31 -2.65
N LEU A 225 -14.57 20.25 -3.26
CA LEU A 225 -13.85 19.40 -4.19
C LEU A 225 -13.31 20.22 -5.38
N GLN A 226 -14.15 21.01 -6.04
CA GLN A 226 -13.75 21.82 -7.18
C GLN A 226 -12.69 22.86 -6.80
N ALA A 227 -12.82 23.51 -5.63
CA ALA A 227 -11.82 24.46 -5.15
C ALA A 227 -10.45 23.80 -4.95
N ARG A 228 -10.43 22.58 -4.41
CA ARG A 228 -9.19 21.82 -4.17
C ARG A 228 -8.56 21.33 -5.47
N LEU A 229 -9.37 20.85 -6.41
CA LEU A 229 -8.89 20.47 -7.74
C LEU A 229 -8.27 21.65 -8.49
N ALA A 230 -8.86 22.84 -8.40
CA ALA A 230 -8.33 24.05 -9.01
C ALA A 230 -6.95 24.44 -8.44
N VAL A 231 -6.75 24.32 -7.13
CA VAL A 231 -5.44 24.55 -6.49
C VAL A 231 -4.39 23.56 -6.99
N HIS A 232 -4.76 22.29 -7.15
CA HIS A 232 -3.83 21.28 -7.66
C HIS A 232 -3.47 21.50 -9.14
N LYS A 233 -4.45 21.80 -10.00
CA LYS A 233 -4.19 22.13 -11.41
C LYS A 233 -3.30 23.37 -11.56
N GLY A 234 -3.57 24.42 -10.79
CA GLY A 234 -2.75 25.65 -10.82
C GLY A 234 -1.32 25.44 -10.29
N LEU A 235 -1.11 24.46 -9.41
CA LEU A 235 0.23 24.02 -9.05
C LEU A 235 0.90 23.28 -10.21
N GLU A 236 0.23 22.34 -10.88
CA GLU A 236 0.84 21.60 -12.00
C GLU A 236 1.23 22.48 -13.18
N GLU A 237 0.48 23.55 -13.47
CA GLU A 237 0.81 24.50 -14.56
C GLU A 237 1.97 25.45 -14.22
N ALA A 238 2.38 25.55 -12.95
CA ALA A 238 3.44 26.45 -12.50
C ALA A 238 4.85 25.84 -12.51
N TRP A 239 4.99 24.55 -12.81
CA TRP A 239 6.27 23.82 -12.89
C TRP A 239 6.56 23.34 -14.32
#